data_AF-A0A2V6D3M4-F1
#
_entry.id   AF-A0A2V6D3M4-F1
#
_cell.length_a   1.000
_cell.length_b   1.000
_cell.length_c   1.000
_cell.angle_alpha   90.00
_cell.angle_beta   90.00
_cell.angle_gamma   90.00
#
_symmetry.space_group_name_H-M   'P 1'
#
loop_
_entity.id
_entity.type
_entity.pdbx_description
1 polymer ?
#
loop_
_entity_poly.entity_id
_entity_poly.type
_entity_poly.pdbx_seq_one_letter_code
_entity_poly.pdbx_strand_id
1 'polypeptide(L)'
;MRVPVIPSQSKGALQSLLSLGEVRPPSASLGTTAFDLLHEDCVRGMAKLPAASIDLVVTSPPYNLGIRYSEFSDRADRTGYLRWCKTWAAEIARLLKPDGSFFLNVGAA
;
A
#
# COMPACT_ATOMS: atom_id res chain seq x y z
N MET A 1 -6.98 -5.31 15.10
CA MET A 1 -5.68 -4.73 15.46
C MET A 1 -5.73 -4.35 16.94
N ARG A 2 -5.11 -5.12 17.83
CA ARG A 2 -5.02 -4.83 19.27
C ARG A 2 -3.56 -4.53 19.58
N VAL A 3 -3.29 -3.34 20.12
CA VAL A 3 -1.97 -2.99 20.67
C VAL A 3 -1.95 -3.47 22.12
N PRO A 4 -0.95 -4.26 22.57
CA PRO A 4 -0.84 -4.64 23.96
C PRO A 4 -0.38 -3.44 24.81
N VAL A 5 -1.04 -3.21 25.93
CA VAL A 5 -0.58 -2.29 26.99
C VAL A 5 0.36 -3.08 27.90
N ILE A 6 1.63 -2.65 27.99
CA ILE A 6 2.63 -3.24 28.88
C ILE A 6 2.53 -2.55 30.24
N PRO A 7 2.34 -3.28 31.36
CA PRO A 7 2.31 -2.67 32.68
C PRO A 7 3.70 -2.21 33.12
N SER A 8 3.74 -1.04 33.77
CA SER A 8 4.92 -0.43 34.38
C SER A 8 5.53 -1.35 35.44
N GLN A 9 6.71 -1.93 35.16
CA GLN A 9 7.47 -2.72 36.13
C GLN A 9 8.50 -1.86 36.87
N SER A 10 8.62 -2.13 38.16
CA SER A 10 9.47 -1.45 39.14
C SER A 10 10.98 -1.71 38.93
N LYS A 11 11.80 -0.75 39.37
CA LYS A 11 13.25 -0.60 39.11
C LYS A 11 14.19 -1.68 39.72
N GLY A 12 13.73 -2.91 39.98
CA GLY A 12 14.45 -3.86 40.83
C GLY A 12 15.36 -4.90 40.16
N ALA A 13 15.36 -5.07 38.83
CA ALA A 13 15.98 -6.24 38.18
C ALA A 13 17.16 -5.93 37.23
N LEU A 14 17.86 -4.80 37.42
CA LEU A 14 18.88 -4.34 36.46
C LEU A 14 20.32 -4.79 36.73
N GLN A 15 20.61 -5.57 37.79
CA GLN A 15 22.01 -5.85 38.16
C GLN A 15 22.58 -7.21 37.68
N SER A 16 21.83 -8.05 36.94
CA SER A 16 22.33 -9.40 36.57
C SER A 16 22.51 -9.69 35.07
N LEU A 17 22.37 -8.70 34.19
CA LEU A 17 22.45 -8.89 32.72
C LEU A 17 23.77 -8.42 32.08
N LEU A 18 24.85 -8.25 32.85
CA LEU A 18 26.15 -7.80 32.32
C LEU A 18 27.04 -8.93 31.75
N SER A 19 26.49 -10.09 31.41
CA SER A 19 27.25 -11.23 30.86
C SER A 19 26.79 -11.73 29.49
N LEU A 20 25.76 -11.14 28.88
CA LEU A 20 25.42 -11.48 27.49
C LEU A 20 26.19 -10.53 26.59
N GLY A 21 27.16 -11.07 25.86
CA GLY A 21 27.97 -10.32 24.91
C GLY A 21 27.11 -9.42 24.03
N GLU A 22 27.64 -8.24 23.69
CA GLU A 22 26.97 -7.28 22.82
C GLU A 22 26.41 -7.98 21.59
N VAL A 23 25.09 -8.15 21.55
CA VAL A 23 24.39 -8.47 20.32
C VAL A 23 24.50 -7.21 19.47
N ARG A 24 25.52 -7.16 18.61
CA ARG A 24 25.60 -6.12 17.58
C ARG A 24 24.31 -6.20 16.77
N PRO A 25 23.48 -5.14 16.71
CA PRO A 25 22.35 -5.15 15.80
C PRO A 25 22.89 -5.38 14.38
N PRO A 26 22.22 -6.20 13.55
CA PRO A 26 22.63 -6.37 12.16
C PRO A 26 22.75 -4.98 11.55
N SER A 27 23.91 -4.68 10.96
CA SER A 27 24.15 -3.42 10.27
C SER A 27 23.22 -3.35 9.07
N ALA A 28 22.03 -2.82 9.26
CA ALA A 28 21.12 -2.53 8.17
C ALA A 28 21.76 -1.42 7.36
N SER A 29 22.31 -1.76 6.19
CA SER A 29 22.55 -0.78 5.15
C SER A 29 21.18 -0.20 4.79
N LEU A 30 20.89 1.00 5.27
CA LEU A 30 19.67 1.71 4.88
C LEU A 30 19.80 2.01 3.39
N GLY A 31 19.13 1.20 2.57
CA GLY A 31 18.97 1.49 1.16
C GLY A 31 18.35 2.87 1.00
N THR A 32 18.83 3.65 0.04
CA THR A 32 18.22 4.93 -0.29
C THR A 32 16.82 4.70 -0.85
N THR A 33 15.81 5.36 -0.30
CA THR A 33 14.47 5.38 -0.89
C THR A 33 14.50 6.18 -2.19
N ALA A 34 14.11 5.55 -3.29
CA ALA A 34 13.91 6.21 -4.58
C ALA A 34 12.42 6.46 -4.83
N PHE A 35 12.11 7.52 -5.58
CA PHE A 35 10.74 7.88 -5.95
C PHE A 35 10.66 8.07 -7.46
N ASP A 36 9.78 7.31 -8.10
CA ASP A 36 9.45 7.44 -9.52
C ASP A 36 8.02 7.96 -9.66
N LEU A 37 7.86 9.16 -10.27
CA LEU A 37 6.57 9.78 -10.51
C LEU A 37 6.28 9.79 -12.00
N LEU A 38 5.17 9.13 -12.40
CA LEU A 38 4.77 8.98 -13.78
C LEU A 38 3.41 9.67 -14.00
N HIS A 39 3.36 10.61 -14.94
CA HIS A 39 2.10 11.26 -15.34
C HIS A 39 1.56 10.55 -16.59
N GLU A 40 0.68 9.57 -16.37
CA GLU A 40 0.05 8.80 -17.45
C GLU A 40 -1.27 8.15 -17.02
N ASP A 41 -1.98 7.56 -17.98
CA ASP A 41 -3.07 6.63 -17.71
C ASP A 41 -2.55 5.45 -16.86
N CYS A 42 -3.16 5.22 -15.70
CA CYS A 42 -2.63 4.27 -14.73
C CYS A 42 -2.62 2.82 -15.25
N VAL A 43 -3.57 2.44 -16.11
CA VAL A 43 -3.60 1.09 -16.71
C VAL A 43 -2.42 0.92 -17.67
N ARG A 44 -2.13 1.93 -18.50
CA ARG A 44 -0.95 1.93 -19.39
C ARG A 44 0.36 1.95 -18.60
N GLY A 45 0.43 2.69 -17.51
CA GLY A 45 1.62 2.74 -16.64
C GLY A 45 1.88 1.40 -15.97
N MET A 46 0.84 0.82 -15.37
CA MET A 46 0.92 -0.50 -14.73
C MET A 46 1.33 -1.59 -15.72
N ALA A 47 0.85 -1.57 -16.95
CA ALA A 47 1.18 -2.56 -17.98
C ALA A 47 2.68 -2.66 -18.31
N LYS A 48 3.47 -1.61 -18.03
CA LYS A 48 4.92 -1.59 -18.23
C LYS A 48 5.70 -2.23 -17.07
N LEU A 49 5.06 -2.39 -15.91
CA LEU A 49 5.69 -2.91 -14.70
C LEU A 49 5.68 -4.45 -14.69
N PRO A 50 6.74 -5.09 -14.16
CA PRO A 50 6.82 -6.54 -14.06
C PRO A 50 5.74 -7.11 -13.15
N ALA A 51 5.28 -8.33 -13.42
CA ALA A 51 4.34 -9.02 -12.54
C ALA A 51 5.00 -9.35 -11.19
N ALA A 52 4.18 -9.47 -10.13
CA ALA A 52 4.63 -9.82 -8.78
C ALA A 52 5.81 -8.98 -8.27
N SER A 53 5.81 -7.68 -8.54
CA SER A 53 6.90 -6.76 -8.18
C SER A 53 6.51 -5.73 -7.11
N ILE A 54 5.23 -5.60 -6.77
CA ILE A 54 4.70 -4.59 -5.86
C ILE A 54 4.25 -5.23 -4.53
N ASP A 55 4.75 -4.71 -3.41
CA ASP A 55 4.36 -5.15 -2.06
C ASP A 55 3.04 -4.53 -1.60
N LEU A 56 2.77 -3.28 -1.98
CA LEU A 56 1.62 -2.52 -1.52
C LEU A 56 1.08 -1.61 -2.62
N VAL A 57 -0.23 -1.69 -2.86
CA VAL A 57 -0.96 -0.70 -3.67
C VAL A 57 -1.94 0.04 -2.79
N VAL A 58 -1.88 1.37 -2.84
CA VAL A 58 -2.84 2.28 -2.18
C VAL A 58 -3.48 3.14 -3.26
N THR A 59 -4.81 3.20 -3.30
CA THR A 59 -5.51 3.97 -4.34
C THR A 59 -6.87 4.50 -3.90
N SER A 60 -7.34 5.53 -4.61
CA SER A 60 -8.63 6.18 -4.46
C SER A 60 -9.17 6.57 -5.85
N PRO A 61 -9.63 5.61 -6.67
CA PRO A 61 -10.12 5.89 -8.01
C PRO A 61 -11.39 6.76 -7.96
N PRO A 62 -11.78 7.44 -9.05
CA PRO A 62 -13.12 8.02 -9.18
C PRO A 62 -14.23 7.05 -8.75
N TYR A 63 -15.15 7.50 -7.90
CA TYR A 63 -16.18 6.66 -7.26
C TYR A 63 -17.52 6.65 -8.00
N ASN A 64 -17.62 7.30 -9.15
CA ASN A 64 -18.86 7.46 -9.92
C ASN A 64 -19.97 8.17 -9.12
N LEU A 65 -19.61 9.22 -8.37
CA LEU A 65 -20.51 10.01 -7.53
C LEU A 65 -20.96 11.31 -8.23
N GLY A 66 -20.65 11.45 -9.51
CA GLY A 66 -21.00 12.63 -10.31
C GLY A 66 -20.14 13.85 -10.03
N ILE A 67 -18.92 13.65 -9.50
CA ILE A 67 -17.94 14.71 -9.30
C ILE A 67 -17.54 15.31 -10.65
N ARG A 68 -17.44 16.65 -10.70
CA ARG A 68 -17.02 17.38 -11.89
C ARG A 68 -15.50 17.46 -11.97
N TYR A 69 -14.89 16.52 -12.66
CA TYR A 69 -13.48 16.61 -13.08
C TYR A 69 -13.37 17.35 -14.42
N SER A 70 -12.17 17.87 -14.73
CA SER A 70 -11.90 18.56 -15.99
C SER A 70 -11.93 17.62 -17.19
N GLU A 71 -11.36 16.42 -17.05
CA GLU A 71 -11.11 15.49 -18.17
C GLU A 71 -11.79 14.13 -18.01
N PHE A 72 -12.37 13.83 -16.84
CA PHE A 72 -13.01 12.55 -16.54
C PHE A 72 -14.49 12.70 -16.24
N SER A 73 -15.32 11.87 -16.88
CA SER A 73 -16.75 11.80 -16.61
C SER A 73 -17.05 10.80 -15.50
N ASP A 74 -17.36 11.30 -14.31
CA ASP A 74 -17.70 10.49 -13.13
C ASP A 74 -19.19 10.09 -13.09
N ARG A 75 -19.77 9.84 -14.28
CA ARG A 75 -21.21 9.56 -14.49
C ARG A 75 -21.42 8.39 -15.46
N ALA A 76 -20.59 7.36 -15.34
CA ALA A 76 -20.79 6.12 -16.08
C ALA A 76 -22.04 5.38 -15.57
N ASP A 77 -22.69 4.61 -16.44
CA ASP A 77 -23.67 3.63 -15.97
C ASP A 77 -22.97 2.56 -15.10
N ARG A 78 -23.75 1.84 -14.29
CA ARG A 78 -23.21 0.84 -13.35
C ARG A 78 -22.35 -0.22 -14.05
N THR A 79 -22.75 -0.68 -15.22
CA THR A 79 -22.04 -1.73 -15.97
C THR A 79 -20.72 -1.19 -16.52
N GLY A 80 -20.74 0.01 -17.07
CA GLY A 80 -19.56 0.73 -17.55
C GLY A 80 -18.56 0.98 -16.42
N TYR A 81 -19.03 1.48 -15.27
CA TYR A 81 -18.20 1.71 -14.09
C TYR A 81 -17.54 0.43 -13.60
N LEU A 82 -18.32 -0.65 -13.40
CA LEU A 82 -17.77 -1.93 -12.95
C LEU A 82 -16.80 -2.55 -13.96
N ARG A 83 -17.04 -2.36 -15.28
CA ARG A 83 -16.11 -2.80 -16.32
C ARG A 83 -14.78 -2.05 -16.22
N TRP A 84 -14.84 -0.73 -16.08
CA TRP A 84 -13.66 0.10 -15.90
C TRP A 84 -12.91 -0.28 -14.61
N CYS A 85 -13.61 -0.53 -13.50
CA CYS A 85 -13.00 -1.02 -12.26
C CYS A 85 -12.25 -2.33 -12.45
N LYS A 86 -12.83 -3.29 -13.18
CA LYS A 86 -12.17 -4.56 -13.48
C LYS A 86 -10.89 -4.37 -14.28
N THR A 87 -10.83 -3.39 -15.17
CA THR A 87 -9.63 -3.12 -15.99
C THR A 87 -8.43 -2.78 -15.13
N TRP A 88 -8.52 -1.79 -14.24
CA TRP A 88 -7.39 -1.43 -13.39
C TRP A 88 -7.14 -2.44 -12.26
N ALA A 89 -8.19 -3.10 -11.75
CA ALA A 89 -8.04 -4.10 -10.69
C ALA A 89 -7.29 -5.35 -11.16
N ALA A 90 -7.46 -5.74 -12.43
CA ALA A 90 -6.72 -6.85 -13.03
C ALA A 90 -5.21 -6.58 -13.09
N GLU A 91 -4.82 -5.35 -13.42
CA GLU A 91 -3.42 -4.93 -13.41
C GLU A 91 -2.83 -4.94 -11.99
N ILE A 92 -3.55 -4.40 -11.01
CA ILE A 92 -3.13 -4.47 -9.60
C ILE A 92 -2.91 -5.92 -9.15
N ALA A 93 -3.83 -6.82 -9.48
CA ALA A 93 -3.70 -8.24 -9.15
C ALA A 93 -2.47 -8.89 -9.80
N ARG A 94 -2.14 -8.53 -11.04
CA ARG A 94 -0.93 -9.00 -11.74
C ARG A 94 0.36 -8.47 -11.11
N LEU A 95 0.35 -7.21 -10.65
CA LEU A 95 1.52 -6.54 -10.10
C LEU A 95 1.84 -6.92 -8.66
N LEU A 96 0.83 -7.26 -7.86
CA LEU A 96 1.03 -7.64 -6.47
C LEU A 96 1.82 -8.94 -6.36
N LYS A 97 2.76 -8.95 -5.42
CA LYS A 97 3.40 -10.18 -4.94
C LYS A 97 2.36 -11.11 -4.28
N PRO A 98 2.64 -12.42 -4.14
CA PRO A 98 1.72 -13.35 -3.48
C PRO A 98 1.31 -12.94 -2.05
N ASP A 99 2.18 -12.22 -1.34
CA ASP A 99 1.97 -11.66 0.01
C ASP A 99 1.71 -10.15 0.01
N GLY A 100 1.52 -9.57 -1.17
CA GLY A 100 1.23 -8.15 -1.34
C GLY A 100 -0.16 -7.76 -0.84
N SER A 101 -0.32 -6.49 -0.50
CA SER A 101 -1.59 -5.95 0.00
C SER A 101 -2.18 -4.87 -0.90
N PHE A 102 -3.51 -4.83 -0.96
CA PHE A 102 -4.26 -3.82 -1.70
C PHE A 102 -5.17 -3.03 -0.77
N PHE A 103 -4.97 -1.71 -0.72
CA PHE A 103 -5.77 -0.77 0.05
C PHE A 103 -6.55 0.12 -0.90
N LEU A 104 -7.83 -0.19 -1.04
CA LEU A 104 -8.78 0.58 -1.85
C LEU A 104 -9.56 1.53 -0.96
N ASN A 105 -9.41 2.82 -1.19
CA ASN A 105 -10.34 3.81 -0.65
C ASN A 105 -11.64 3.79 -1.47
N VAL A 106 -12.77 3.88 -0.77
CA VAL A 106 -14.11 3.98 -1.38
C VAL A 106 -14.94 4.99 -0.60
N GLY A 107 -15.63 5.86 -1.32
CA GLY A 107 -16.62 6.77 -0.77
C GLY A 107 -18.04 6.35 -1.13
N ALA A 108 -19.00 6.70 -0.29
CA ALA A 108 -20.43 6.60 -0.58
C ALA A 108 -21.06 8.00 -0.50
N ALA A 109 -22.12 8.23 -1.28
CA ALA A 109 -22.96 9.41 -1.22
C ALA A 109 -24.22 9.15 -0.38
#